data_AF-A0A4Y2A9E9-F1
#
_entry.id   AF-A0A4Y2A9E9-F1
#
_cell.length_a   1.000
_cell.length_b   1.000
_cell.length_c   1.000
_cell.angle_alpha   90.00
_cell.angle_beta   90.00
_cell.angle_gamma   90.00
#
_symmetry.space_group_name_H-M   'P 1'
#
loop_
_entity.id
_entity.type
_entity.pdbx_description
1 polymer ?
#
loop_
_entity_poly.entity_id
_entity_poly.type
_entity_poly.pdbx_seq_one_letter_code
_entity_poly.pdbx_strand_id
1 'polypeptide(L)'
;MVTNHGLCPHYLKRFQLRACNCRCGEDQDDGIQHFLFWCPLLSSKRSLIRPGMSIQQILQDKNKIREAKSILNYLYSHQQDIFEEIS
;
A
#
# COMPACT_ATOMS: atom_id res chain seq x y z
N MET A 1 19.06 8.26 -17.63
CA MET A 1 19.30 8.68 -16.23
C MET A 1 18.29 7.95 -15.38
N VAL A 2 18.73 6.93 -14.65
CA VAL A 2 17.85 6.15 -13.76
C VAL A 2 17.92 6.83 -12.41
N THR A 3 16.87 7.55 -12.06
CA THR A 3 16.76 8.28 -10.81
C THR A 3 16.53 7.26 -9.70
N ASN A 4 17.63 6.82 -9.08
CA ASN A 4 17.66 6.11 -7.82
C ASN A 4 16.93 6.95 -6.76
N HIS A 5 15.64 6.69 -6.53
CA HIS A 5 14.92 7.28 -5.42
C HIS A 5 14.13 6.23 -4.65
N GLY A 6 14.45 6.17 -3.37
CA GLY A 6 13.43 6.09 -2.34
C GLY A 6 12.83 4.71 -2.11
N LEU A 7 13.66 3.79 -1.61
CA LEU A 7 13.20 2.67 -0.78
C LEU A 7 11.99 1.90 -1.33
N CYS A 8 12.21 1.21 -2.46
CA CYS A 8 11.64 -0.13 -2.61
C CYS A 8 11.88 -0.85 -1.26
N PRO A 9 10.84 -1.15 -0.46
CA PRO A 9 11.08 -1.50 0.91
C PRO A 9 11.84 -2.82 0.90
N HIS A 10 13.07 -2.78 1.39
CA HIS A 10 13.84 -3.97 1.75
C HIS A 10 13.02 -4.91 2.68
N TYR A 11 11.97 -4.39 3.32
CA TYR A 11 10.94 -5.12 4.05
C TYR A 11 10.04 -6.02 3.19
N LEU A 12 9.68 -5.65 1.95
CA LEU A 12 8.84 -6.48 1.06
C LEU A 12 9.56 -7.77 0.64
N LYS A 13 10.90 -7.71 0.51
CA LYS A 13 11.77 -8.88 0.25
C LYS A 13 11.70 -9.91 1.37
N ARG A 14 11.45 -9.48 2.62
CA ARG A 14 11.27 -10.36 3.78
C ARG A 14 9.93 -11.12 3.76
N PHE A 15 8.97 -10.66 2.94
CA PHE A 15 7.62 -11.23 2.81
C PHE A 15 7.31 -11.75 1.39
N GLN A 16 8.32 -11.93 0.53
CA GLN A 16 8.19 -12.45 -0.85
C GLN A 16 7.21 -11.68 -1.76
N LEU A 17 7.00 -10.39 -1.51
CA LEU A 17 6.19 -9.57 -2.40
C LEU A 17 7.09 -9.14 -3.56
N ARG A 18 6.79 -9.63 -4.77
CA ARG A 18 7.51 -9.34 -6.03
C ARG A 18 7.55 -7.82 -6.27
N ALA A 19 8.36 -7.36 -7.22
CA ALA A 19 8.19 -5.99 -7.72
C ALA A 19 6.73 -5.86 -8.18
N CYS A 20 5.97 -5.01 -7.50
CA CYS A 20 4.51 -5.02 -7.54
C CYS A 20 4.07 -3.62 -7.96
N ASN A 21 4.00 -3.38 -9.27
CA ASN A 21 3.32 -2.20 -9.79
C ASN A 21 1.82 -2.35 -9.47
N CYS A 22 1.19 -1.33 -8.90
CA CYS A 22 -0.26 -1.36 -8.70
C CYS A 22 -0.99 -1.18 -10.04
N ARG A 23 -1.99 -2.03 -10.32
CA ARG A 23 -2.85 -1.95 -11.53
C ARG A 23 -3.73 -0.70 -11.58
N CYS A 24 -3.77 0.12 -10.53
CA CYS A 24 -4.64 1.28 -10.48
C CYS A 24 -4.22 2.40 -11.45
N GLY A 25 -2.99 2.35 -11.97
CA GLY A 25 -2.49 3.30 -12.98
C GLY A 25 -2.20 4.71 -12.46
N GLU A 26 -2.39 4.95 -11.15
CA GLU A 26 -2.04 6.21 -10.50
C GLU A 26 -0.89 5.99 -9.52
N ASP A 27 0.06 6.94 -9.54
CA ASP A 27 1.35 7.01 -8.82
C ASP A 27 2.53 6.23 -9.41
N GLN A 28 3.68 6.92 -9.42
CA GLN A 28 5.02 6.34 -9.62
C GLN A 28 5.62 5.79 -8.30
N ASP A 29 4.87 5.85 -7.20
CA ASP A 29 5.33 5.53 -5.85
C ASP A 29 4.44 4.41 -5.25
N ASP A 30 4.77 3.15 -5.57
CA ASP A 30 4.08 1.92 -5.10
C ASP A 30 4.37 1.60 -3.62
N GLY A 31 4.54 2.62 -2.78
CA GLY A 31 4.78 2.45 -1.35
C GLY A 31 3.55 1.99 -0.57
N ILE A 32 3.75 1.51 0.67
CA ILE A 32 2.65 1.16 1.60
C ILE A 32 1.65 2.32 1.76
N GLN A 33 2.14 3.56 1.68
CA GLN A 33 1.30 4.75 1.78
C GLN A 33 0.28 4.85 0.65
N HIS A 34 0.65 4.48 -0.58
CA HIS A 34 -0.29 4.40 -1.70
C HIS A 34 -1.48 3.51 -1.34
N PHE A 35 -1.25 2.28 -0.90
CA PHE A 35 -2.33 1.36 -0.55
C PHE A 35 -3.19 1.86 0.61
N LEU A 36 -2.58 2.51 1.61
CA LEU A 36 -3.29 3.00 2.79
C LEU A 36 -4.08 4.29 2.56
N PHE A 37 -3.65 5.17 1.64
CA PHE A 37 -4.23 6.51 1.52
C PHE A 37 -4.87 6.79 0.17
N TRP A 38 -4.25 6.34 -0.93
CA TRP A 38 -4.55 6.85 -2.26
C TRP A 38 -5.17 5.79 -3.18
N CYS A 39 -4.69 4.54 -3.14
CA CYS A 39 -5.10 3.45 -4.02
C CYS A 39 -6.63 3.36 -4.18
N PRO A 40 -7.19 3.65 -5.37
CA PRO A 40 -8.63 3.67 -5.59
C PRO A 40 -9.26 2.27 -5.48
N LEU A 41 -8.49 1.22 -5.79
CA LEU A 41 -8.92 -0.18 -5.65
C LEU A 41 -9.22 -0.56 -4.19
N LEU A 42 -8.62 0.16 -3.24
CA LEU A 42 -8.78 -0.06 -1.80
C LEU A 42 -9.68 0.97 -1.13
N SER A 43 -10.29 1.89 -1.90
CA SER A 43 -11.15 2.96 -1.40
C SER A 43 -12.31 2.43 -0.54
N SER A 44 -12.92 1.32 -0.94
CA SER A 44 -14.02 0.66 -0.20
C SER A 44 -13.61 0.11 1.17
N LYS A 45 -12.31 -0.08 1.40
CA LYS A 45 -11.75 -0.56 2.68
C LYS A 45 -11.28 0.57 3.59
N ARG A 46 -11.28 1.81 3.10
CA ARG A 46 -10.91 3.02 3.85
C ARG A 46 -12.17 3.70 4.37
N SER A 47 -12.21 3.93 5.68
CA SER A 47 -13.29 4.68 6.32
C SER A 47 -12.75 5.71 7.32
N LEU A 48 -11.70 5.35 8.05
CA LEU A 48 -11.07 6.16 9.07
C LEU A 48 -9.75 6.79 8.61
N ILE A 49 -9.00 6.08 7.77
CA ILE A 49 -7.72 6.52 7.23
C ILE A 49 -7.96 7.39 6.00
N ARG A 50 -7.36 8.58 5.98
CA ARG A 50 -7.52 9.56 4.89
C ARG A 50 -6.19 10.11 4.41
N PRO A 51 -6.11 10.56 3.15
CA PRO A 51 -4.98 11.35 2.66
C PRO A 51 -4.66 12.52 3.60
N GLY A 52 -3.37 12.74 3.86
CA GLY A 52 -2.88 13.81 4.74
C GLY A 52 -2.67 13.41 6.21
N MET A 53 -3.07 12.19 6.60
CA MET A 53 -2.68 11.66 7.91
C MET A 53 -1.24 11.12 7.88
N SER A 54 -0.50 11.29 8.97
CA SER A 54 0.79 10.63 9.14
C SER A 54 0.62 9.19 9.62
N ILE A 55 1.58 8.33 9.29
CA ILE A 55 1.62 6.96 9.84
C ILE A 55 1.61 6.97 11.37
N GLN A 56 2.26 7.94 12.00
CA GLN A 56 2.25 8.09 13.46
C GLN A 56 0.83 8.31 14.01
N GLN A 57 0.02 9.14 13.35
CA GLN A 57 -1.38 9.37 13.74
C GLN A 57 -2.24 8.10 13.60
N ILE A 58 -1.95 7.25 12.61
CA ILE A 58 -2.59 5.93 12.48
C ILE A 58 -2.20 5.05 13.67
N LEU A 59 -0.91 4.96 13.98
CA LEU A 59 -0.38 4.11 15.04
C LEU A 59 -0.79 4.52 16.46
N GLN A 60 -1.27 5.75 16.63
CA GLN A 60 -1.79 6.25 17.91
C GLN A 60 -3.27 5.87 18.15
N ASP A 61 -3.99 5.39 17.13
CA ASP A 61 -5.41 5.06 17.22
C ASP A 61 -5.66 3.57 16.89
N LYS A 62 -6.21 2.83 17.86
CA LYS A 62 -6.47 1.39 17.73
C LYS A 62 -7.41 1.06 16.56
N ASN A 63 -8.39 1.92 16.27
CA ASN A 63 -9.34 1.71 15.19
C ASN A 63 -8.67 1.94 13.83
N LYS A 64 -7.84 2.98 13.73
CA LYS A 64 -7.04 3.23 12.50
C LYS A 64 -6.01 2.12 12.27
N ILE A 65 -5.35 1.62 13.32
CA ILE A 65 -4.47 0.44 13.22
C ILE A 65 -5.24 -0.77 12.67
N ARG A 66 -6.45 -1.03 13.19
CA ARG A 66 -7.27 -2.15 12.74
C ARG A 66 -7.67 -2.00 11.28
N GLU A 67 -8.04 -0.81 10.84
CA GLU A 67 -8.33 -0.53 9.43
C GLU A 67 -7.09 -0.74 8.54
N ALA A 68 -5.93 -0.19 8.92
CA ALA A 68 -4.68 -0.37 8.18
C ALA A 68 -4.33 -1.86 8.03
N LYS A 69 -4.44 -2.64 9.11
CA LYS A 69 -4.24 -4.10 9.07
C LYS A 69 -5.24 -4.79 8.16
N SER A 70 -6.51 -4.37 8.18
CA SER A 70 -7.54 -4.93 7.29
C SER A 70 -7.23 -4.66 5.82
N ILE A 71 -6.76 -3.45 5.48
CA ILE A 71 -6.36 -3.07 4.12
C ILE A 71 -5.17 -3.93 3.67
N LEU A 72 -4.14 -4.06 4.51
CA LEU A 72 -2.95 -4.85 4.19
C LEU A 72 -3.24 -6.35 4.07
N ASN A 73 -4.13 -6.89 4.91
CA ASN A 73 -4.59 -8.27 4.78
C ASN A 73 -5.36 -8.48 3.47
N TYR A 74 -6.24 -7.55 3.11
CA TYR A 74 -6.97 -7.63 1.85
C TYR A 74 -6.02 -7.57 0.64
N LEU A 75 -5.04 -6.64 0.67
CA LEU A 75 -3.97 -6.55 -0.30
C LEU A 75 -3.25 -7.89 -0.44
N TYR A 76 -2.88 -8.51 0.68
CA TYR A 76 -2.19 -9.81 0.70
C TYR A 76 -3.04 -10.95 0.13
N SER A 77 -4.35 -10.95 0.33
CA SER A 77 -5.23 -11.98 -0.22
C SER A 77 -5.58 -11.77 -1.70
N HIS A 78 -5.49 -10.54 -2.23
CA HIS A 78 -5.92 -10.19 -3.60
C HIS A 78 -4.76 -9.63 -4.43
N GLN A 79 -3.54 -10.09 -4.16
CA GLN A 79 -2.33 -9.61 -4.81
C GLN A 79 -2.38 -9.73 -6.33
N GLN A 80 -3.01 -10.78 -6.85
CA GLN A 80 -3.14 -11.01 -8.29
C GLN A 80 -4.08 -10.01 -8.98
N ASP A 81 -5.08 -9.50 -8.26
CA ASP A 81 -6.02 -8.53 -8.79
C ASP A 81 -5.51 -7.09 -8.68
N ILE A 82 -4.61 -6.84 -7.72
CA ILE A 82 -4.11 -5.51 -7.38
C ILE A 82 -2.75 -5.23 -8.03
N PHE A 83 -1.89 -6.24 -8.18
CA PHE A 83 -0.56 -6.09 -8.76
C PHE A 83 -0.49 -6.55 -10.20
N GLU A 84 0.29 -5.85 -11.01
CA GLU A 84 0.65 -6.31 -12.35
C GLU A 84 1.49 -7.59 -12.25
N GLU A 85 1.18 -8.57 -13.09
CA GLU A 85 2.07 -9.71 -13.28
C GLU A 85 3.24 -9.23 -14.15
N ILE A 86 4.42 -9.08 -13.56
CA ILE A 86 5.64 -8.93 -14.33
C ILE A 86 5.94 -10.29 -14.96
N SER A 87 5.69 -10.38 -16.27
CA SER A 87 6.01 -11.51 -17.14
C SER A 87 7.50 -11.57 -17.44
#